data_AF-A0A151ESK7-F1
#
_entry.id   AF-A0A151ESK7-F1
#
_cell.length_a   1.000
_cell.length_b   1.000
_cell.length_c   1.000
_cell.angle_alpha   90.00
_cell.angle_beta   90.00
_cell.angle_gamma   90.00
#
_symmetry.space_group_name_H-M   'P 1'
#
loop_
_entity.id
_entity.type
_entity.pdbx_description
1 polymer ?
#
loop_
_entity_poly.entity_id
_entity_poly.type
_entity_poly.pdbx_seq_one_letter_code
_entity_poly.pdbx_strand_id
1 'polypeptide(L)'
;MKIKWSQPVYEDENGPFCFIKAHKNHVNIGFWRGAVMKDPKKLLEGDGVKMRHIKLTQDSIINKKDISDFVKQGLFLNKKLGDPTK
;
A
#
# COMPACT_ATOMS: atom_id res chain seq x y z
N MET A 1 -12.38 -6.63 1.69
CA MET A 1 -12.12 -5.80 0.50
C MET A 1 -13.37 -5.01 0.19
N LYS A 2 -13.26 -3.72 -0.10
CA LYS A 2 -14.35 -2.85 -0.55
C LYS A 2 -13.91 -2.10 -1.81
N ILE A 3 -14.85 -1.67 -2.65
CA ILE A 3 -14.56 -0.68 -3.69
C ILE A 3 -14.79 0.70 -3.09
N LYS A 4 -13.76 1.54 -3.09
CA LYS A 4 -13.83 2.95 -2.67
C LYS A 4 -13.09 3.80 -3.69
N TRP A 5 -13.65 4.95 -4.05
CA TRP A 5 -13.05 5.86 -5.04
C TRP A 5 -12.62 5.15 -6.33
N SER A 6 -13.47 4.25 -6.83
CA SER A 6 -13.25 3.47 -8.05
C SER A 6 -12.03 2.54 -8.03
N GLN A 7 -11.59 2.11 -6.84
CA GLN A 7 -10.48 1.17 -6.68
C GLN A 7 -10.72 0.15 -5.56
N PRO A 8 -10.18 -1.08 -5.66
CA PRO A 8 -10.13 -2.01 -4.55
C PRO A 8 -9.32 -1.44 -3.37
N VAL A 9 -9.94 -1.46 -2.20
CA VAL A 9 -9.33 -1.10 -0.91
C VAL A 9 -9.47 -2.26 0.07
N TYR A 10 -8.37 -2.56 0.74
CA TYR A 10 -8.26 -3.57 1.79
C TYR A 10 -8.17 -2.87 3.15
N GLU A 11 -9.00 -3.32 4.07
CA GLU A 11 -9.21 -2.72 5.39
C GLU A 11 -9.23 -3.82 6.44
N ASP A 12 -8.79 -3.50 7.65
CA ASP A 12 -9.04 -4.27 8.87
C ASP A 12 -10.03 -3.51 9.78
N GLU A 13 -10.20 -3.97 11.02
CA GLU A 13 -11.02 -3.28 12.02
C GLU A 13 -10.55 -1.84 12.32
N ASN A 14 -9.30 -1.52 12.00
CA ASN A 14 -8.64 -0.23 12.21
C ASN A 14 -8.50 0.53 10.88
N GLY A 15 -9.39 0.32 9.91
CA GLY A 15 -9.46 1.11 8.68
C GLY A 15 -8.56 0.61 7.53
N PRO A 16 -8.38 1.42 6.47
CA PRO A 16 -7.71 0.97 5.26
C PRO A 16 -6.19 0.86 5.44
N PHE A 17 -5.59 -0.20 4.89
CA PHE A 17 -4.13 -0.38 4.93
C PHE A 17 -3.50 -0.50 3.55
N CYS A 18 -4.23 -0.98 2.55
CA CYS A 18 -3.74 -1.22 1.19
C CYS A 18 -4.81 -0.90 0.13
N PHE A 19 -4.40 -0.39 -1.03
CA PHE A 19 -5.25 -0.22 -2.20
C PHE A 19 -4.53 -0.66 -3.48
N ILE A 20 -5.31 -0.98 -4.50
CA ILE A 20 -4.80 -1.29 -5.84
C ILE A 20 -5.40 -0.28 -6.81
N LYS A 21 -4.57 0.55 -7.44
CA LYS A 21 -5.03 1.54 -8.44
C LYS A 21 -4.53 1.17 -9.82
N ALA A 22 -5.46 0.95 -10.75
CA ALA A 22 -5.12 0.74 -12.15
C ALA A 22 -4.87 2.08 -12.86
N HIS A 23 -3.81 2.13 -13.65
CA HIS A 23 -3.51 3.19 -14.60
C HIS A 23 -3.37 2.58 -16.00
N LYS A 24 -3.31 3.42 -17.05
CA LYS A 24 -3.25 2.96 -18.45
C LYS A 24 -2.14 1.94 -18.71
N ASN A 25 -0.95 2.17 -18.15
CA ASN A 25 0.26 1.39 -18.44
C ASN A 25 0.91 0.76 -17.18
N HIS A 26 0.28 0.88 -16.02
CA HIS A 26 0.84 0.37 -14.76
C HIS A 26 -0.26 0.19 -13.71
N VAL A 27 0.07 -0.53 -12.64
CA VAL A 27 -0.76 -0.68 -11.46
C VAL A 27 0.02 -0.20 -10.25
N ASN A 28 -0.63 0.56 -9.37
CA ASN A 28 -0.06 0.92 -8.09
C ASN A 28 -0.64 0.03 -6.99
N ILE A 29 0.23 -0.62 -6.22
CA ILE A 29 -0.13 -1.23 -4.93
C ILE A 29 0.28 -0.23 -3.86
N GLY A 30 -0.69 0.48 -3.31
CA GLY A 30 -0.43 1.57 -2.38
C GLY A 30 -0.81 1.25 -0.94
N PHE A 31 -0.15 1.95 -0.01
CA PHE A 31 -0.31 1.76 1.42
C PHE A 31 -0.56 3.09 2.12
N TRP A 32 -1.57 3.15 2.98
CA TRP A 32 -1.98 4.39 3.66
C TRP A 32 -0.87 5.00 4.52
N ARG A 33 -0.07 4.13 5.15
CA ARG A 33 1.06 4.49 6.02
C ARG A 33 2.41 4.20 5.37
N GLY A 34 2.46 4.18 4.04
CA GLY A 34 3.67 3.81 3.29
C GLY A 34 4.89 4.66 3.63
N ALA A 35 4.73 5.93 4.01
CA ALA A 35 5.85 6.83 4.33
C ALA A 35 6.63 6.44 5.59
N VAL A 36 6.04 5.63 6.48
CA VAL A 36 6.69 5.17 7.73
C VAL A 36 7.00 3.67 7.72
N MET A 37 6.81 3.00 6.57
CA MET A 37 7.16 1.59 6.42
C MET A 37 8.68 1.42 6.25
N LYS A 38 9.20 0.31 6.75
CA LYS A 38 10.58 -0.11 6.46
C LYS A 38 10.64 -0.62 5.03
N ASP A 39 11.48 0.05 4.23
CA ASP A 39 11.67 -0.28 2.82
C ASP A 39 13.19 -0.34 2.47
N PRO A 40 13.90 -1.39 2.90
CA PRO A 40 15.33 -1.51 2.66
C PRO A 40 15.68 -1.67 1.17
N LYS A 41 14.73 -2.15 0.36
CA LYS A 41 14.90 -2.36 -1.08
C LYS A 41 14.50 -1.13 -1.91
N LYS A 42 13.98 -0.08 -1.27
CA LYS A 42 13.52 1.16 -1.91
C LYS A 42 12.50 0.91 -3.03
N LEU A 43 11.55 0.01 -2.77
CA LEU A 43 10.47 -0.35 -3.70
C LEU A 43 9.28 0.61 -3.64
N LEU A 44 9.15 1.39 -2.56
CA LEU A 44 8.06 2.32 -2.35
C LEU A 44 8.36 3.67 -2.99
N GLU A 45 7.46 4.08 -3.88
CA GLU A 45 7.45 5.36 -4.59
C GLU A 45 6.39 6.32 -4.01
N GLY A 46 6.57 7.61 -4.30
CA GLY A 46 5.69 8.70 -3.89
C GLY A 46 6.36 9.70 -2.95
N ASP A 47 5.88 10.93 -2.98
CA ASP A 47 6.38 12.09 -2.22
C ASP A 47 5.40 12.56 -1.12
N GLY A 48 4.15 12.08 -1.16
CA GLY A 48 3.11 12.47 -0.19
C GLY A 48 3.49 12.23 1.27
N VAL A 49 2.86 12.94 2.22
CA VAL A 49 3.31 12.90 3.63
C VAL A 49 3.06 11.54 4.31
N LYS A 50 1.99 10.83 3.94
CA LYS A 50 1.57 9.57 4.61
C LYS A 50 1.73 8.32 3.73
N MET A 51 1.40 8.44 2.45
CA MET A 51 1.17 7.29 1.57
C MET A 51 2.37 7.03 0.65
N ARG A 52 2.63 5.75 0.36
CA ARG A 52 3.57 5.31 -0.69
C ARG A 52 2.95 4.17 -1.48
N HIS A 53 3.51 3.86 -2.65
CA HIS A 53 3.05 2.76 -3.48
C HIS A 53 4.19 2.05 -4.19
N ILE A 54 4.00 0.78 -4.50
CA ILE A 54 4.83 0.08 -5.49
C ILE A 54 4.19 0.31 -6.85
N LYS A 55 4.98 0.78 -7.82
CA LYS A 55 4.55 0.91 -9.21
C LYS A 55 4.93 -0.34 -9.99
N LEU A 56 3.92 -1.00 -10.56
CA LEU A 56 4.06 -2.23 -11.32
C LEU A 56 3.76 -1.98 -12.79
N THR A 57 4.77 -2.17 -13.62
CA THR A 57 4.69 -2.13 -15.08
C THR A 57 4.75 -3.55 -15.64
N GLN A 58 4.59 -3.70 -16.95
CA GLN A 58 4.70 -5.00 -17.62
C GLN A 58 6.05 -5.68 -17.40
N ASP A 59 7.13 -4.90 -17.27
CA ASP A 59 8.50 -5.41 -17.11
C ASP A 59 8.92 -5.53 -15.63
N SER A 60 8.01 -5.24 -14.70
CA SER A 60 8.33 -5.27 -13.27
C SER A 60 8.50 -6.71 -12.77
N ILE A 61 9.67 -7.01 -12.20
CA ILE A 61 9.91 -8.26 -11.48
C ILE A 61 9.36 -8.12 -10.05
N ILE A 62 8.33 -8.90 -9.72
CA ILE A 62 7.65 -8.82 -8.42
C ILE A 62 8.01 -10.03 -7.58
N ASN A 63 8.52 -9.79 -6.38
CA ASN A 63 8.61 -10.83 -5.36
C ASN A 63 7.38 -10.78 -4.44
N LYS A 64 6.62 -11.88 -4.40
CA LYS A 64 5.45 -12.03 -3.52
C LYS A 64 5.78 -11.73 -2.05
N LYS A 65 7.00 -12.06 -1.60
CA LYS A 65 7.45 -11.80 -0.23
C LYS A 65 7.49 -10.30 0.07
N ASP A 66 7.96 -9.49 -0.87
CA ASP A 66 8.10 -8.05 -0.66
C ASP A 66 6.72 -7.39 -0.48
N ILE A 67 5.75 -7.74 -1.32
CA ILE A 67 4.36 -7.27 -1.17
C ILE A 67 3.76 -7.75 0.16
N SER A 68 3.97 -9.03 0.51
CA SER A 68 3.44 -9.58 1.76
C SER A 68 4.01 -8.88 2.99
N ASP A 69 5.29 -8.52 2.97
CA ASP A 69 5.93 -7.82 4.07
C ASP A 69 5.35 -6.40 4.24
N PHE A 70 5.06 -5.66 3.16
CA PHE A 70 4.36 -4.38 3.26
C PHE A 70 2.92 -4.49 3.75
N VAL A 71 2.18 -5.52 3.32
CA VAL A 71 0.83 -5.80 3.83
C VAL A 71 0.86 -6.04 5.34
N LYS A 72 1.78 -6.87 5.83
CA LYS A 72 1.95 -7.14 7.27
C LYS A 72 2.31 -5.87 8.04
N GLN A 73 3.20 -5.03 7.48
CA GLN A 73 3.53 -3.74 8.08
C GLN A 73 2.32 -2.81 8.16
N GLY A 74 1.48 -2.75 7.12
CA GLY A 74 0.25 -1.96 7.11
C GLY A 74 -0.71 -2.36 8.23
N LEU A 75 -0.96 -3.67 8.37
CA LEU A 75 -1.79 -4.22 9.46
C LEU A 75 -1.20 -3.91 10.84
N PHE A 76 0.11 -4.10 11.02
CA PHE A 76 0.79 -3.79 12.28
C PHE A 76 0.68 -2.30 12.64
N LEU A 77 0.88 -1.42 11.67
CA LEU A 77 0.80 0.03 11.89
C LEU A 77 -0.63 0.48 12.19
N ASN A 78 -1.65 -0.09 11.54
CA ASN A 78 -3.05 0.20 11.87
C ASN A 78 -3.39 -0.24 13.30
N LYS A 79 -2.98 -1.45 13.72
CA LYS A 79 -3.15 -1.89 15.12
C LYS A 79 -2.46 -0.96 16.13
N LYS A 80 -1.31 -0.39 15.77
CA LYS A 80 -0.54 0.49 16.67
C LYS A 80 -1.03 1.93 16.70
N LEU A 81 -1.50 2.45 15.57
CA LEU A 81 -1.77 3.88 15.37
C LEU A 81 -3.23 4.19 15.05
N GLY A 82 -4.10 3.18 15.04
CA GLY A 82 -5.52 3.31 14.72
C GLY A 82 -5.79 3.58 13.24
N ASP A 83 -7.01 4.08 12.97
CA ASP A 83 -7.52 4.39 11.64
C ASP A 83 -6.69 5.47 10.93
N PRO A 84 -6.01 5.18 9.80
CA PRO A 84 -5.19 6.15 9.10
C PRO A 84 -6.01 7.23 8.36
N THR A 85 -7.33 7.11 8.33
CA THR A 85 -8.23 8.13 7.76
C THR A 85 -8.74 9.13 8.79
N LYS A 86 -8.43 8.90 10.07
CA LYS A 86 -8.73 9.82 11.18
C LYS A 86 -7.50 10.67 11.55
#